data_AF-A0A2T2UUD3-F1
#
_entry.id   AF-A0A2T2UUD3-F1
#
_cell.length_a   1.000
_cell.length_b   1.000
_cell.length_c   1.000
_cell.angle_alpha   90.00
_cell.angle_beta   90.00
_cell.angle_gamma   90.00
#
_symmetry.space_group_name_H-M   'P 1'
#
loop_
_entity.id
_entity.type
_entity.pdbx_description
1 polymer ?
#
loop_
_entity_poly.entity_id
_entity_poly.type
_entity_poly.pdbx_seq_one_letter_code
_entity_poly.pdbx_strand_id
1 'polypeptide(L)'
;MGDDVTRVTLEEAKKAESRTDWDRLESLTDEEIHEAVEDDPDAFLLDDEWFEAATFVMPSAEKERITIRLDSDILDFFRAEGSGYQSRINKVLREYMAVQRYKKQQ
;
A
#
# COMPACT_ATOMS: atom_id res chain seq x y z
N MET A 1 -17.13 -1.62 -16.71
CA MET A 1 -16.39 -2.32 -15.64
C MET A 1 -15.86 -3.58 -16.27
N GLY A 2 -14.54 -3.69 -16.46
CA GLY A 2 -13.92 -4.73 -17.30
C GLY A 2 -13.99 -6.12 -16.68
N ASP A 3 -14.37 -7.10 -17.50
CA ASP A 3 -14.64 -8.50 -17.15
C ASP A 3 -13.37 -9.36 -16.90
N ASP A 4 -12.23 -8.78 -16.54
CA ASP A 4 -10.92 -9.47 -16.59
C ASP A 4 -10.29 -9.79 -15.21
N VAL A 5 -11.03 -9.58 -14.11
CA VAL A 5 -10.51 -9.89 -12.76
C VAL A 5 -10.83 -11.35 -12.39
N THR A 6 -9.81 -12.21 -12.46
CA THR A 6 -9.91 -13.62 -12.02
C THR A 6 -9.46 -13.76 -10.57
N ARG A 7 -10.28 -14.40 -9.73
CA ARG A 7 -9.90 -14.81 -8.36
C ARG A 7 -9.34 -16.22 -8.39
N VAL A 8 -8.11 -16.40 -7.93
CA VAL A 8 -7.45 -17.71 -7.80
C VAL A 8 -6.97 -17.89 -6.36
N THR A 9 -6.87 -19.14 -5.91
CA THR A 9 -6.22 -19.43 -4.63
C THR A 9 -4.70 -19.37 -4.77
N LEU A 10 -3.99 -19.17 -3.65
CA LEU A 10 -2.52 -19.09 -3.65
C LEU A 10 -1.86 -20.39 -4.17
N GLU A 11 -2.48 -21.54 -3.91
CA GLU A 11 -1.97 -22.84 -4.38
C GLU A 11 -2.20 -23.05 -5.88
N GLU A 12 -3.27 -22.49 -6.45
CA GLU A 12 -3.52 -22.50 -7.89
C GLU A 12 -2.60 -21.50 -8.61
N ALA A 13 -2.41 -20.31 -8.05
CA ALA A 13 -1.52 -19.29 -8.61
C ALA A 13 -0.06 -19.78 -8.73
N LYS A 14 0.43 -20.52 -7.74
CA LYS A 14 1.78 -21.12 -7.78
C LYS A 14 1.96 -22.20 -8.84
N LYS A 15 0.88 -22.86 -9.24
CA LYS A 15 0.88 -23.93 -10.26
C LYS A 15 0.59 -23.39 -11.66
N ALA A 16 0.09 -22.16 -11.76
CA ALA A 16 -0.18 -21.52 -13.02
C ALA A 16 1.13 -21.29 -13.77
N GLU A 17 1.14 -21.63 -15.05
CA GLU A 17 2.27 -21.34 -15.93
C GLU A 17 2.40 -19.82 -16.10
N SER A 18 3.64 -19.34 -16.03
CA SER A 18 3.91 -17.95 -16.34
C SER A 18 3.58 -17.68 -17.80
N ARG A 19 2.80 -16.61 -18.03
CA ARG A 19 2.53 -16.10 -19.39
C ARG A 19 3.57 -15.05 -19.82
N THR A 20 4.56 -14.80 -18.96
CA THR A 20 5.63 -13.84 -19.22
C THR A 20 6.67 -14.49 -20.12
N ASP A 21 7.06 -13.78 -21.18
CA ASP A 21 8.22 -14.12 -21.99
C ASP A 21 9.49 -13.70 -21.25
N TRP A 22 10.07 -14.63 -20.49
CA TRP A 22 11.25 -14.37 -19.65
C TRP A 22 12.53 -14.19 -20.46
N ASP A 23 12.67 -14.91 -21.58
CA ASP A 23 13.86 -14.82 -22.44
C ASP A 23 13.95 -13.42 -23.09
N ARG A 24 12.80 -12.86 -23.49
CA ARG A 24 12.73 -11.46 -23.94
C ARG A 24 13.08 -10.48 -22.82
N LEU A 25 12.59 -10.70 -21.59
CA LEU A 25 12.83 -9.80 -20.47
C LEU A 25 14.29 -9.79 -20.03
N GLU A 26 14.98 -10.94 -20.07
CA GLU A 26 16.39 -11.06 -19.72
C GLU A 26 17.33 -10.45 -20.78
N SER A 27 16.88 -10.35 -22.03
CA SER A 27 17.67 -9.77 -23.13
C SER A 27 17.44 -8.28 -23.37
N LEU A 28 16.48 -7.67 -22.68
CA LEU A 28 16.21 -6.23 -22.73
C LEU A 28 17.40 -5.43 -22.19
N THR A 29 17.84 -4.44 -22.96
CA THR A 29 18.93 -3.55 -22.56
C THR A 29 18.43 -2.39 -21.70
N ASP A 30 19.34 -1.81 -20.91
CA ASP A 30 19.02 -0.63 -20.07
C ASP A 30 18.49 0.55 -20.89
N GLU A 31 18.97 0.72 -22.12
CA GLU A 31 18.53 1.77 -23.04
C GLU A 31 17.08 1.55 -23.49
N GLU A 32 16.74 0.32 -23.90
CA GLU A 32 15.38 -0.04 -24.30
C GLU A 32 14.39 0.05 -23.12
N ILE A 33 14.86 -0.23 -21.91
CA ILE A 33 14.07 -0.04 -20.68
C ILE A 33 13.82 1.45 -20.44
N HIS A 34 14.84 2.30 -20.64
CA HIS A 34 14.70 3.74 -20.44
C HIS A 34 13.72 4.36 -21.45
N GLU A 35 13.89 4.05 -22.74
CA GLU A 35 13.00 4.51 -23.81
C GLU A 35 11.54 4.08 -23.54
N ALA A 36 11.33 2.83 -23.11
CA ALA A 36 9.99 2.34 -22.78
C ALA A 36 9.35 3.07 -21.58
N VAL A 37 10.14 3.54 -20.62
CA VAL A 37 9.64 4.33 -19.48
C VAL A 37 9.33 5.76 -19.91
N GLU A 38 10.12 6.36 -20.79
CA GLU A 38 9.88 7.72 -21.31
C GLU A 38 8.64 7.79 -22.21
N ASP A 39 8.40 6.74 -23.00
CA ASP A 39 7.25 6.66 -23.91
C ASP A 39 5.93 6.29 -23.21
N ASP A 40 5.97 5.83 -21.96
CA ASP A 40 4.77 5.44 -21.21
C ASP A 40 4.05 6.68 -20.61
N PRO A 41 2.84 7.03 -21.07
CA PRO A 41 2.09 8.17 -20.55
C PRO A 41 1.62 8.02 -19.10
N ASP A 42 1.61 6.80 -18.55
CA ASP A 42 1.28 6.51 -17.15
C ASP A 42 2.53 6.47 -16.26
N ALA A 43 3.74 6.53 -16.85
CA ALA A 43 4.97 6.60 -16.07
C ALA A 43 5.09 7.97 -15.38
N PHE A 44 5.28 7.92 -14.06
CA PHE A 44 5.55 9.10 -13.25
C PHE A 44 6.95 8.97 -12.65
N LEU A 45 7.91 9.72 -13.21
CA LEU A 45 9.27 9.76 -12.70
C LEU A 45 9.30 10.50 -11.37
N LEU A 46 9.80 9.83 -10.32
CA LEU A 46 9.98 10.42 -9.01
C LEU A 46 11.33 11.13 -8.99
N ASP A 47 11.31 12.46 -8.92
CA ASP A 47 12.50 13.30 -8.85
C ASP A 47 12.94 13.57 -7.41
N ASP A 48 14.11 14.20 -7.27
CA ASP A 48 14.66 14.54 -5.95
C ASP A 48 13.72 15.48 -5.17
N GLU A 49 13.04 16.42 -5.85
CA GLU A 49 12.06 17.31 -5.22
C GLU A 49 10.87 16.54 -4.61
N TRP A 50 10.40 15.50 -5.30
CA TRP A 50 9.38 14.59 -4.77
C TRP A 50 9.86 13.89 -3.50
N PHE A 51 11.10 13.38 -3.49
CA PHE A 51 11.67 12.71 -2.32
C PHE A 51 11.94 13.67 -1.15
N GLU A 52 12.30 14.92 -1.41
CA GLU A 52 12.45 15.96 -0.38
C GLU A 52 11.11 16.28 0.33
N ALA A 53 10.01 16.29 -0.42
CA ALA A 53 8.67 16.48 0.13
C ALA A 53 8.06 15.19 0.72
N ALA A 54 8.59 14.02 0.35
CA ALA A 54 8.05 12.73 0.76
C ALA A 54 8.24 12.51 2.27
N THR A 55 7.15 12.23 2.97
CA THR A 55 7.23 11.81 4.37
C THR A 55 7.63 10.35 4.45
N PHE A 56 8.83 10.08 4.95
CA PHE A 56 9.27 8.72 5.21
C PHE A 56 8.43 8.07 6.34
N VAL A 57 7.61 7.07 5.97
CA VAL A 57 6.78 6.33 6.92
C VAL A 57 7.46 5.02 7.26
N MET A 58 8.20 4.98 8.37
CA MET A 58 8.68 3.70 8.90
C MET A 58 7.50 2.86 9.41
N PRO A 59 7.35 1.59 8.97
CA PRO A 59 6.42 0.65 9.58
C PRO A 59 6.98 0.14 10.92
N SER A 60 7.44 1.03 11.79
CA SER A 60 8.07 0.68 13.06
C SER A 60 7.34 1.38 14.20
N ALA A 61 6.23 0.79 14.62
CA ALA A 61 5.99 0.74 16.04
C ALA A 61 5.73 -0.72 16.37
N GLU A 62 6.53 -1.27 17.28
CA GLU A 62 6.15 -2.47 18.00
C GLU A 62 4.74 -2.23 18.56
N LYS A 63 3.79 -3.05 18.13
CA LYS A 63 2.40 -2.90 18.57
C LYS A 63 2.31 -3.51 19.96
N GLU A 64 2.17 -2.67 20.96
CA GLU A 64 1.91 -3.13 22.31
C GLU A 64 0.47 -3.68 22.40
N ARG A 65 0.32 -4.89 22.92
CA ARG A 65 -0.99 -5.48 23.17
C ARG A 65 -1.52 -4.99 24.50
N ILE A 66 -2.45 -4.05 24.45
CA ILE A 66 -3.15 -3.52 25.62
C ILE A 66 -4.63 -3.86 25.57
N THR A 67 -5.27 -3.94 26.75
CA THR A 67 -6.73 -4.05 26.87
C THR A 67 -7.32 -2.66 27.02
N ILE A 68 -8.12 -2.23 26.05
CA ILE A 68 -8.87 -0.98 26.09
C ILE A 68 -10.37 -1.24 26.01
N ARG A 69 -11.17 -0.36 26.61
CA ARG A 69 -12.63 -0.35 26.43
C ARG A 69 -12.97 0.62 25.31
N LEU A 70 -13.77 0.16 24.36
CA LEU A 70 -14.34 0.96 23.27
C LEU A 70 -15.85 0.78 23.31
N ASP A 71 -16.57 1.83 22.91
CA ASP A 71 -18.03 1.78 22.80
C ASP A 71 -18.45 0.76 21.73
N SER A 72 -19.63 0.16 21.93
CA SER A 72 -20.12 -0.92 21.07
C SER A 72 -20.37 -0.47 19.64
N ASP A 73 -20.89 0.75 19.46
CA ASP A 73 -21.16 1.35 18.16
C ASP A 73 -19.89 1.57 17.33
N ILE A 74 -18.80 2.01 17.98
CA ILE A 74 -17.47 2.15 17.36
C ILE A 74 -16.96 0.77 16.92
N LEU A 75 -17.08 -0.24 17.78
CA LEU A 75 -16.65 -1.59 17.44
C LEU A 75 -17.45 -2.17 16.28
N ASP A 76 -18.77 -1.96 16.27
CA ASP A 76 -19.65 -2.44 15.21
C ASP A 76 -19.33 -1.77 13.86
N PHE A 77 -19.10 -0.45 13.88
CA PHE A 77 -18.66 0.30 12.69
C PHE A 77 -17.39 -0.29 12.07
N PHE A 78 -16.33 -0.46 12.86
CA PHE A 78 -15.06 -0.98 12.34
C PHE A 78 -15.15 -2.47 11.98
N ARG A 79 -16.00 -3.27 12.65
CA ARG A 79 -16.19 -4.69 12.29
C ARG A 79 -16.95 -4.87 10.98
N ALA A 80 -17.85 -3.95 10.64
CA ALA A 80 -18.66 -4.02 9.42
C ALA A 80 -17.82 -4.10 8.14
N GLU A 81 -16.64 -3.46 8.09
CA GLU A 81 -15.76 -3.49 6.92
C GLU A 81 -14.82 -4.73 6.88
N GLY A 82 -15.04 -5.72 7.75
CA GLY A 82 -14.40 -7.04 7.68
C GLY A 82 -13.12 -7.19 8.50
N SER A 83 -12.23 -8.08 8.06
CA SER A 83 -10.97 -8.37 8.77
C SER A 83 -10.05 -7.14 8.83
N GLY A 84 -9.20 -7.08 9.86
CA GLY A 84 -8.27 -5.96 10.04
C GLY A 84 -8.85 -4.72 10.72
N TYR A 85 -10.04 -4.81 11.33
CA TYR A 85 -10.66 -3.69 12.06
C TYR A 85 -9.74 -3.08 13.15
N GLN A 86 -8.93 -3.90 13.84
CA GLN A 86 -7.95 -3.40 14.81
C GLN A 86 -6.87 -2.53 14.18
N SER A 87 -6.39 -2.90 12.99
CA SER A 87 -5.41 -2.10 12.24
C SER A 87 -6.00 -0.77 11.80
N ARG A 88 -7.30 -0.75 11.42
CA ARG A 88 -8.04 0.46 11.05
C ARG A 88 -8.22 1.39 12.24
N ILE A 89 -8.61 0.87 13.40
CA ILE A 89 -8.66 1.64 14.65
C ILE A 89 -7.30 2.31 14.94
N ASN A 90 -6.21 1.54 14.85
CA ASN A 90 -4.87 2.07 15.06
C ASN A 90 -4.48 3.17 14.06
N LYS A 91 -4.91 3.08 12.79
CA LYS A 91 -4.68 4.12 11.78
C LYS A 91 -5.37 5.43 12.16
N VAL A 92 -6.64 5.38 12.54
CA VAL A 92 -7.41 6.55 12.96
C VAL A 92 -6.77 7.23 14.18
N LEU A 93 -6.31 6.45 15.17
CA LEU A 93 -5.61 7.00 16.33
C LEU A 93 -4.31 7.72 15.94
N ARG A 94 -3.56 7.21 14.97
CA ARG A 94 -2.34 7.86 14.46
C ARG A 94 -2.63 9.17 13.76
N GLU A 95 -3.65 9.20 12.92
CA GLU A 95 -4.07 10.43 12.23
C GLU A 95 -4.50 11.50 13.24
N TYR A 96 -5.28 11.11 14.24
CA TYR A 96 -5.64 12.01 15.34
C TYR A 96 -4.41 12.56 16.06
N MET A 97 -3.44 11.70 16.41
CA MET A 97 -2.18 12.13 17.03
C MET A 97 -1.40 13.12 16.15
N ALA A 98 -1.34 12.89 14.84
CA ALA A 98 -0.64 13.77 13.90
C ALA A 98 -1.29 15.17 13.87
N VAL A 99 -2.62 15.24 13.76
CA VAL A 99 -3.38 16.50 13.80
C VAL A 99 -3.14 17.25 15.12
N GLN A 100 -3.14 16.54 16.25
CA GLN A 100 -2.91 17.17 17.56
C GLN A 100 -1.48 17.68 17.72
N ARG A 101 -0.48 16.99 17.17
CA ARG A 101 0.91 17.45 17.18
C ARG A 101 1.10 18.69 16.32
N TYR A 102 0.47 18.73 15.15
CA TYR A 102 0.49 19.89 14.26
C TYR A 102 -0.09 21.13 14.95
N LYS A 103 -1.26 21.01 15.59
CA LYS A 103 -1.92 22.11 16.31
C LYS A 103 -1.11 22.67 17.49
N LYS A 104 -0.23 21.88 18.10
CA LYS A 104 0.62 22.30 19.22
C LYS A 104 1.90 23.02 18.80
N GLN A 105 2.28 22.91 17.53
CA GLN A 105 3.48 23.53 16.97
C GLN A 105 3.18 24.89 16.33
N GLN A 106 1.91 25.26 16.26
CA GLN A 106 1.38 26.59 15.92
C GLN A 106 1.01 27.32 17.20
#